data_AF-A0A3D2Q0G8-F1
#
_entry.id   AF-A0A3D2Q0G8-F1
#
_cell.length_a   1.000
_cell.length_b   1.000
_cell.length_c   1.000
_cell.angle_alpha   90.00
_cell.angle_beta   90.00
_cell.angle_gamma   90.00
#
_symmetry.space_group_name_H-M   'P 1'
#
loop_
_entity.id
_entity.type
_entity.pdbx_description
1 polymer ?
#
loop_
_entity_poly.entity_id
_entity_poly.type
_entity_poly.pdbx_seq_one_letter_code
_entity_poly.pdbx_strand_id
1 'polypeptide(L)' 'EKGMEKGKIKAKQDAIGKFLAGRFGVDPAGIQEKVRQLTNLEILDHVLTELFAAGSIAEAQNIIEEGLNKSLPRP' A
#
# COMPACT_ATOMS: atom_id res chain seq x y z
N GLU A 1 9.53 -17.97 13.07
CA GLU A 1 8.36 -17.07 12.95
C GLU A 1 8.55 -15.84 12.07
N LYS A 2 9.64 -15.06 12.18
CA LYS A 2 9.88 -13.82 11.40
C LYS A 2 9.75 -13.94 9.86
N GLY A 3 9.96 -15.14 9.30
CA GLY A 3 9.79 -15.38 7.86
C GLY A 3 8.33 -15.35 7.41
N MET A 4 7.39 -15.81 8.24
CA MET A 4 5.97 -15.86 7.89
C MET A 4 5.37 -14.46 7.84
N GLU A 5 5.72 -13.61 8.80
CA GLU A 5 5.25 -12.23 8.87
C GLU A 5 5.78 -11.39 7.70
N LYS A 6 7.09 -11.47 7.41
CA LYS A 6 7.68 -10.83 6.22
C LYS A 6 7.04 -11.32 4.93
N GLY A 7 6.72 -12.61 4.85
CA GLY A 7 6.00 -13.20 3.70
C GLY A 7 4.61 -12.60 3.52
N LYS A 8 3.85 -12.44 4.62
CA LYS A 8 2.51 -11.82 4.58
C LYS A 8 2.56 -10.34 4.19
N ILE A 9 3.54 -9.58 4.71
CA ILE A 9 3.77 -8.17 4.35
C ILE A 9 4.03 -8.07 2.84
N LYS A 10 4.99 -8.84 2.32
CA LYS A 10 5.33 -8.82 0.90
C LYS A 10 4.13 -9.21 0.02
N ALA A 11 3.38 -10.24 0.41
CA ALA A 11 2.19 -10.66 -0.33
C ALA A 11 1.13 -9.55 -0.43
N LYS A 12 0.92 -8.78 0.65
CA LYS A 12 0.01 -7.63 0.64
C LYS A 12 0.53 -6.47 -0.20
N GLN A 13 1.82 -6.14 -0.10
CA GLN A 13 2.45 -5.12 -0.93
C GLN A 13 2.29 -5.45 -2.43
N ASP A 14 2.54 -6.70 -2.81
CA ASP A 14 2.35 -7.17 -4.19
C ASP A 14 0.87 -7.11 -4.63
N ALA A 15 -0.08 -7.41 -3.73
CA ALA A 15 -1.51 -7.33 -4.03
C ALA A 15 -1.97 -5.88 -4.29
N ILE A 16 -1.54 -4.93 -3.45
CA ILE A 16 -1.79 -3.49 -3.64
C ILE A 16 -1.19 -3.04 -4.97
N GLY A 17 0.05 -3.46 -5.26
CA GLY A 17 0.72 -3.17 -6.50
C GLY A 17 -0.05 -3.64 -7.74
N LYS A 18 -0.50 -4.90 -7.74
CA LYS A 18 -1.31 -5.47 -8.83
C LYS A 18 -2.66 -4.76 -8.99
N PHE A 19 -3.30 -4.39 -7.88
CA PHE A 19 -4.55 -3.64 -7.91
C PHE A 19 -4.38 -2.29 -8.61
N LEU A 20 -3.36 -1.53 -8.21
CA LEU A 20 -3.07 -0.22 -8.80
C LEU A 20 -2.75 -0.32 -10.29
N ALA A 21 -1.90 -1.28 -10.68
CA ALA A 21 -1.57 -1.53 -12.07
C ALA A 21 -2.80 -1.94 -12.90
N GLY A 22 -3.66 -2.81 -12.35
CA GLY A 22 -4.87 -3.27 -13.03
C GLY A 22 -5.96 -2.22 -13.16
N ARG A 23 -6.14 -1.37 -12.14
CA ARG A 23 -7.21 -0.36 -12.10
C ARG A 23 -6.83 0.94 -12.80
N PHE A 24 -5.58 1.37 -12.68
CA PHE A 24 -5.14 2.67 -13.19
C PHE A 24 -4.19 2.56 -14.39
N GLY A 25 -3.78 1.35 -14.80
CA GLY A 25 -3.08 1.10 -16.06
C GLY A 25 -1.62 1.58 -16.10
N VAL A 26 -1.06 2.02 -14.97
CA VAL A 26 0.32 2.50 -14.87
C VAL A 26 0.93 1.98 -13.57
N ASP A 27 2.25 1.86 -13.54
CA ASP A 27 3.02 2.06 -12.32
C ASP A 27 3.20 3.58 -12.20
N PRO A 28 2.29 4.33 -11.55
CA PRO A 28 2.53 5.74 -11.31
C PRO A 28 3.83 5.84 -10.53
N ALA A 29 4.88 6.26 -11.24
CA ALA A 29 6.27 6.18 -10.82
C ALA A 29 6.40 6.69 -9.37
N GLY A 30 6.66 5.76 -8.45
CA GLY A 30 6.82 6.03 -7.01
C GLY A 30 5.75 5.42 -6.09
N ILE A 31 4.56 5.03 -6.58
CA ILE A 31 3.56 4.41 -5.68
C ILE A 31 4.03 3.04 -5.19
N GLN A 32 4.62 2.20 -6.05
CA GLN A 32 5.22 0.93 -5.62
C GLN A 32 6.27 1.11 -4.53
N GLU A 33 7.10 2.15 -4.65
CA GLU A 33 8.14 2.42 -3.67
C GLU A 33 7.55 2.83 -2.32
N LYS A 34 6.49 3.65 -2.32
CA LYS A 34 5.73 4.01 -1.13
C LYS A 34 5.05 2.78 -0.50
N VAL A 35 4.44 1.91 -1.29
CA VAL A 35 3.83 0.66 -0.80
C VAL A 35 4.86 -0.26 -0.16
N ARG A 36 6.08 -0.35 -0.70
CA ARG A 36 7.17 -1.16 -0.13
C ARG A 36 7.66 -0.65 1.22
N GLN A 37 7.50 0.64 1.51
CA GLN A 37 7.84 1.23 2.81
C GLN A 37 6.81 0.90 3.90
N LEU A 38 5.60 0.47 3.53
CA LEU A 38 4.60 0.01 4.49
C LEU A 38 4.97 -1.39 4.98
N THR A 39 5.49 -1.48 6.21
CA THR A 39 5.86 -2.77 6.84
C THR A 39 4.86 -3.23 7.89
N ASN A 40 3.86 -2.42 8.22
CA ASN A 40 2.80 -2.79 9.15
C ASN A 40 1.65 -3.48 8.40
N LEU A 41 1.34 -4.72 8.78
CA LEU A 41 0.33 -5.55 8.13
C LEU A 41 -1.09 -4.99 8.27
N GLU A 42 -1.42 -4.37 9.40
CA GLU A 42 -2.73 -3.75 9.65
C GLU A 42 -2.91 -2.52 8.75
N ILE A 43 -1.85 -1.72 8.61
CA ILE A 43 -1.87 -0.55 7.72
C ILE A 43 -2.01 -0.99 6.26
N LEU A 44 -1.30 -2.04 5.85
CA LEU A 44 -1.44 -2.60 4.50
C LEU A 44 -2.86 -3.12 4.23
N ASP A 45 -3.52 -3.71 5.22
CA ASP A 45 -4.91 -4.17 5.11
C ASP A 45 -5.90 -3.01 4.97
N HIS A 46 -5.72 -1.96 5.78
CA HIS A 46 -6.52 -0.73 5.71
C HIS A 46 -6.36 -0.03 4.36
N VAL A 47 -5.11 0.18 3.92
CA VAL A 47 -4.79 0.80 2.62
C VAL A 47 -5.44 0.01 1.48
N LEU A 48 -5.34 -1.32 1.49
CA LEU A 48 -5.97 -2.14 0.45
C LEU A 48 -7.49 -1.95 0.42
N THR A 49 -8.14 -1.89 1.59
CA THR A 49 -9.59 -1.67 1.70
C THR A 49 -10.00 -0.29 1.16
N GLU A 50 -9.27 0.76 1.51
CA GLU A 50 -9.55 2.12 1.02
C GLU A 50 -9.30 2.25 -0.49
N LEU A 51 -8.31 1.56 -1.03
CA LEU A 51 -8.02 1.56 -2.47
C LEU A 51 -9.19 1.00 -3.30
N PHE A 52 -10.01 0.10 -2.76
CA PHE A 52 -11.22 -0.35 -3.44
C PHE A 52 -12.25 0.77 -3.65
N ALA A 53 -12.31 1.74 -2.74
CA ALA A 53 -13.20 2.89 -2.84
C ALA A 53 -12.63 4.03 -3.69
N ALA A 54 -11.32 4.02 -3.97
CA ALA A 54 -10.67 5.05 -4.76
C ALA A 54 -11.22 5.08 -6.21
N GLY A 55 -11.71 6.26 -6.60
CA GLY A 55 -12.19 6.56 -7.94
C GLY A 55 -11.09 7.03 -8.89
N SER A 56 -9.95 7.46 -8.34
CA SER A 56 -8.85 8.04 -9.11
C SER A 56 -7.46 7.65 -8.58
N ILE A 57 -6.45 7.81 -9.44
CA ILE A 57 -5.05 7.55 -9.08
C ILE A 57 -4.53 8.53 -8.02
N ALA A 58 -5.05 9.77 -8.01
CA ALA A 58 -4.70 10.78 -7.02
C ALA A 58 -5.23 10.41 -5.62
N GLU A 59 -6.45 9.91 -5.53
CA GLU A 59 -7.00 9.38 -4.26
C GLU A 59 -6.20 8.16 -3.78
N ALA A 60 -5.83 7.27 -4.70
CA ALA A 60 -5.01 6.11 -4.38
C ALA A 60 -3.63 6.52 -3.83
N GLN A 61 -3.01 7.57 -4.40
CA GLN A 61 -1.77 8.14 -3.86
C GLN A 61 -1.95 8.66 -2.44
N ASN A 62 -3.00 9.45 -2.21
CA ASN A 62 -3.28 10.04 -0.91
C ASN A 62 -3.50 8.97 0.18
N ILE A 63 -4.25 7.91 -0.13
CA ILE A 63 -4.49 6.78 0.78
C ILE A 63 -3.16 6.11 1.20
N ILE A 64 -2.25 5.91 0.25
CA ILE A 64 -0.96 5.27 0.52
C ILE A 64 -0.05 6.19 1.36
N GLU A 65 -0.06 7.49 1.09
CA GLU A 65 0.67 8.48 1.89
C GLU A 65 0.14 8.59 3.31
N GLU A 66 -1.18 8.58 3.49
CA GLU A 66 -1.81 8.52 4.82
C GLU A 66 -1.41 7.26 5.57
N GLY A 67 -1.37 6.11 4.89
CA GLY A 67 -0.88 4.85 5.45
C GLY A 67 0.57 4.97 5.94
N LEU A 68 1.45 5.62 5.16
CA LEU A 68 2.85 5.83 5.55
C LEU A 68 2.97 6.73 6.78
N ASN A 69 2.23 7.82 6.82
CA ASN A 69 2.20 8.73 7.98
C ASN A 69 1.71 8.02 9.25
N LYS A 70 0.75 7.10 9.14
CA LYS A 70 0.28 6.26 10.26
C LYS A 70 1.31 5.21 10.70
N SER A 71 2.21 4.80 9.79
CA SER A 71 3.26 3.81 10.07
C SER A 71 4.52 4.42 10.70
N LEU A 72 4.70 5.74 10.62
CA LEU A 72 5.82 6.44 11.23
C LEU A 72 5.52 6.72 12.71
N PRO A 73 6.50 6.57 13.62
CA PRO A 73 6.35 7.08 14.98
C PRO A 73 6.16 8.60 14.87
N ARG A 74 5.10 9.13 15.50
CA ARG A 74 4.95 10.59 15.63
C ARG A 74 6.19 11.13 16.38
N PRO A 75 6.75 12.27 15.95
CA PRO A 75 7.87 12.89 16.65
C PRO A 75 7.53 13.25 18.09
#